data_AF-A0A9W5U194-F1
#
_entry.id   AF-A0A9W5U194-F1
#
_cell.length_a   1.000
_cell.length_b   1.000
_cell.length_c   1.000
_cell.angle_alpha   90.00
_cell.angle_beta   90.00
_cell.angle_gamma   90.00
#
_symmetry.space_group_name_H-M   'P 1'
#
loop_
_entity.id
_entity.type
_entity.pdbx_description
1 polymer ?
#
loop_
_entity_poly.entity_id
_entity_poly.type
_entity_poly.pdbx_seq_one_letter_code
_entity_poly.pdbx_strand_id
1 'polypeptide(L)' 'MAKSKALKKRQKLVREGRLNPVASRSPFSQLDLRTRKTKTKKDHLYRTKHKNRPPYNRENDSFYFAN' A
#
# COMPACT_ATOMS: atom_id res chain seq x y z
N MET A 1 4.46 19.01 -10.50
CA MET A 1 5.44 17.97 -10.07
C MET A 1 6.62 17.96 -11.03
N ALA A 2 7.80 18.39 -10.58
CA ALA A 2 8.99 18.37 -11.40
C ALA A 2 9.54 16.93 -11.53
N LYS A 3 9.97 16.55 -12.74
CA LYS A 3 10.70 15.28 -12.96
C LYS A 3 12.00 15.28 -12.15
N SER A 4 12.36 14.14 -11.56
CA SER A 4 13.64 13.99 -10.87
C SER A 4 14.82 14.20 -11.82
N LYS A 5 15.96 14.68 -11.30
CA LYS A 5 17.20 14.87 -12.07
C LYS A 5 17.63 13.58 -12.78
N ALA A 6 17.46 12.43 -12.12
CA ALA A 6 17.76 11.11 -12.69
C ALA A 6 16.84 10.74 -13.87
N LEU A 7 15.54 11.05 -13.80
CA LEU A 7 14.62 10.80 -14.90
C LEU A 7 14.95 11.68 -16.11
N LYS A 8 15.27 12.96 -15.89
CA LYS A 8 15.69 13.90 -16.95
C LYS A 8 16.95 13.40 -17.68
N LYS A 9 17.95 12.91 -16.95
CA LYS A 9 19.18 12.33 -17.53
C LYS A 9 18.88 11.11 -18.40
N ARG A 10 18.07 10.15 -17.92
CA ARG A 10 17.70 8.96 -18.70
C ARG A 10 16.96 9.33 -20.00
N GLN A 11 16.02 10.28 -19.91
CA GLN A 11 15.30 10.78 -21.10
C GLN A 11 16.21 11.50 -22.08
N LYS A 12 17.29 12.15 -21.62
CA LYS A 12 18.32 12.73 -22.50
C LYS A 12 19.08 11.63 -23.26
N LEU A 13 19.59 10.61 -22.55
CA LEU A 13 20.35 9.52 -23.16
C LEU A 13 19.54 8.77 -24.23
N VAL A 14 18.26 8.49 -23.98
CA VAL A 14 17.37 7.83 -24.96
C VAL A 14 17.14 8.73 -26.18
N ARG A 15 16.97 10.04 -26.00
CA ARG A 15 16.84 10.99 -27.12
C ARG A 15 18.11 11.07 -27.97
N GLU A 16 19.27 10.86 -27.37
CA GLU A 16 20.57 10.81 -28.05
C GLU A 16 20.85 9.44 -28.69
N GLY A 17 19.88 8.51 -28.69
CA GLY A 17 20.02 7.18 -29.29
C GLY A 17 20.80 6.17 -28.45
N ARG A 18 21.10 6.49 -27.19
CA ARG A 18 21.78 5.54 -26.28
C ARG A 18 20.81 4.52 -25.72
N LEU A 19 21.34 3.37 -25.30
CA LEU A 19 20.57 2.28 -24.69
C LEU A 19 19.72 2.79 -23.53
N ASN A 20 18.44 2.39 -23.50
CA ASN A 20 17.53 2.71 -22.42
C ASN A 20 18.00 2.02 -21.11
N PRO A 21 18.38 2.77 -20.06
CA PRO A 21 18.87 2.17 -18.81
C PRO A 21 17.80 1.39 -18.03
N VAL A 22 16.53 1.46 -18.45
CA VAL A 22 15.45 0.62 -17.89
C VAL A 22 15.56 -0.81 -18.41
N ALA A 23 16.03 -1.02 -19.65
CA ALA A 23 16.14 -2.34 -20.26
C ALA A 23 17.21 -3.22 -19.58
N SER A 24 18.24 -2.60 -19.00
CA SER A 24 19.30 -3.30 -18.26
C SER A 24 19.02 -3.47 -16.77
N ARG A 25 17.83 -3.09 -16.28
CA ARG A 25 17.50 -3.25 -14.86
C ARG A 25 17.23 -4.71 -14.54
N SER A 26 17.67 -5.11 -13.36
CA SER A 26 17.31 -6.41 -12.79
C SER A 26 15.78 -6.58 -12.70
N PRO A 27 15.24 -7.78 -12.94
CA PRO A 27 13.81 -8.08 -12.81
C PRO A 27 13.28 -7.79 -11.39
N PHE A 28 14.14 -7.87 -10.38
CA PHE A 28 13.79 -7.55 -8.99
C PHE A 28 13.38 -6.08 -8.78
N SER A 29 13.73 -5.18 -9.70
CA SER A 29 13.36 -3.76 -9.60
C SER A 29 11.85 -3.51 -9.71
N GLN A 30 11.09 -4.48 -10.24
CA GLN A 30 9.63 -4.42 -10.38
C GLN A 30 8.89 -5.21 -9.29
N LEU A 31 9.59 -6.09 -8.59
CA LEU A 31 9.00 -6.98 -7.59
C LEU A 31 8.98 -6.33 -6.20
N ASP A 32 7.90 -6.54 -5.45
CA ASP A 32 7.85 -6.16 -4.03
C ASP A 32 8.51 -7.27 -3.19
N LEU A 33 9.79 -7.06 -2.86
CA LEU A 33 10.61 -8.00 -2.09
C LEU A 33 10.52 -7.80 -0.58
N ARG A 34 9.53 -7.03 -0.10
CA ARG A 34 9.36 -6.79 1.34
C ARG A 34 8.80 -8.02 2.04
N THR A 35 9.26 -8.26 3.26
CA THR A 35 8.68 -9.29 4.14
C THR A 35 7.26 -8.89 4.55
N ARG A 36 6.28 -9.73 4.24
CA ARG A 36 4.89 -9.53 4.68
C ARG A 36 4.81 -9.68 6.20
N LYS A 37 4.18 -8.72 6.87
CA LYS A 37 3.94 -8.74 8.31
C LYS A 37 2.45 -8.93 8.59
N THR A 38 2.16 -9.71 9.61
CA THR A 38 0.79 -9.83 10.14
C THR A 38 0.44 -8.58 10.94
N LYS A 39 -0.86 -8.39 11.17
CA LYS A 39 -1.38 -7.23 11.91
C LYS A 39 -1.03 -7.33 13.39
N THR A 40 -0.77 -6.18 14.02
CA THR A 40 -0.55 -6.12 15.47
C THR A 40 -1.86 -6.27 16.24
N LYS A 41 -1.75 -6.49 17.56
CA LYS A 41 -2.91 -6.50 18.46
C LYS A 41 -3.74 -5.21 18.34
N LYS A 42 -3.08 -4.05 18.25
CA LYS A 42 -3.74 -2.74 18.08
C LYS A 42 -4.49 -2.66 16.75
N ASP A 43 -3.87 -3.12 15.67
CA ASP A 43 -4.48 -3.14 14.33
C ASP A 43 -5.71 -4.06 14.27
N HIS A 44 -5.73 -5.13 15.06
CA HIS A 44 -6.90 -5.99 15.18
C HIS A 44 -7.99 -5.37 16.05
N LEU A 45 -7.62 -4.79 17.20
CA LEU A 45 -8.55 -4.21 18.18
C LEU A 45 -9.35 -3.06 17.58
N TYR A 46 -8.69 -2.17 16.85
CA TYR A 46 -9.32 -0.98 16.27
C TYR A 46 -9.84 -1.21 14.84
N ARG A 47 -9.81 -2.44 14.32
CA ARG A 47 -10.34 -2.74 12.98
C ARG A 47 -11.84 -3.01 13.03
N THR A 48 -12.58 -2.24 12.25
CA THR A 48 -13.97 -2.51 11.90
C THR A 48 -14.04 -3.54 10.75
N LYS A 49 -14.00 -4.84 11.07
CA LYS A 49 -14.06 -5.90 10.05
C LYS A 49 -15.47 -6.11 9.48
N HIS A 50 -16.49 -6.07 10.33
CA HIS A 50 -17.89 -6.30 9.96
C HIS A 50 -18.69 -5.02 10.19
N LYS A 51 -19.40 -4.54 9.16
CA LYS A 51 -20.21 -3.31 9.20
C LYS A 51 -21.63 -3.53 9.77
N ASN A 52 -21.82 -4.49 10.68
CA ASN A 52 -23.16 -4.77 11.21
C ASN A 52 -23.61 -3.75 12.28
N ARG A 53 -22.88 -2.66 12.47
CA ARG A 53 -23.22 -1.57 13.40
C ARG A 53 -22.87 -0.22 12.76
N PRO A 54 -23.84 0.66 12.46
CA PRO A 54 -23.54 2.04 12.12
C PRO A 54 -22.87 2.73 13.32
N PRO A 55 -21.82 3.54 13.12
CA PRO A 55 -21.06 4.15 14.21
C PRO A 55 -21.88 5.15 15.07
N TYR A 56 -23.07 5.55 14.60
CA TYR A 56 -23.94 6.53 15.27
C TYR A 56 -24.87 5.91 16.35
N ASN A 57 -25.21 4.62 16.26
CA ASN A 57 -26.03 3.94 17.28
C ASN A 57 -25.14 3.07 18.17
N ARG A 58 -24.39 3.74 19.05
CA ARG A 58 -23.64 3.07 20.14
C ARG A 58 -24.49 2.83 21.38
N GLU A 59 -25.73 3.29 21.37
CA GLU A 59 -26.70 3.18 22.45
C GLU A 59 -27.78 2.21 21.98
N ASN A 60 -27.98 1.12 22.72
CA ASN A 60 -29.16 0.24 22.66
C ASN A 60 -29.24 -0.72 21.47
N ASP A 61 -28.95 -2.00 21.69
CA ASP A 61 -29.74 -3.16 21.20
C ASP A 61 -28.93 -4.47 21.23
N SER A 62 -28.35 -4.79 22.38
CA SER A 62 -27.97 -6.18 22.66
C SER A 62 -28.12 -6.46 24.13
N PHE A 63 -29.29 -6.97 24.52
CA PHE A 63 -29.51 -7.53 25.85
C PHE A 63 -29.13 -9.02 25.83
N TYR A 64 -28.28 -9.39 26.78
CA TYR A 64 -27.89 -10.77 27.04
C TYR A 64 -28.93 -11.40 27.96
N PHE A 65 -29.73 -12.33 27.46
CA PHE A 65 -30.47 -13.27 28.31
C PHE A 65 -29.58 -14.48 28.54
N ALA A 66 -29.01 -14.58 29.74
CA ALA A 66 -28.58 -15.88 30.27
C ALA A 66 -29.77 -16.50 30.99
N ASN A 67 -30.08 -17.74 30.63
CA ASN A 67 -30.94 -18.63 31.40
C ASN A 67 -30.17 -19.22 32.58
#